data_AF-A0A3C2DHL6-F1
#
_entry.id   AF-A0A3C2DHL6-F1
#
_cell.length_a   1.000
_cell.length_b   1.000
_cell.length_c   1.000
_cell.angle_alpha   90.00
_cell.angle_beta   90.00
_cell.angle_gamma   90.00
#
_symmetry.space_group_name_H-M   'P 1'
#
loop_
_entity.id
_entity.type
_entity.pdbx_description
1 polymer ?
#
loop_
_entity_poly.entity_id
_entity_poly.type
_entity_poly.pdbx_seq_one_letter_code
_entity_poly.pdbx_strand_id
1 'polypeptide(L)'
;MRVPIEMPKLGYDMTSGSIVCWLVSVGDEIERGQAIAEVETDKVEIEMESLHSGTLLEIVYEADEDRQIDVGDIIGYLDTRE
;
A
#
# COMPACT_ATOMS: atom_id res chain seq x y z
N MET A 1 -5.12 -17.01 0.50
CA MET A 1 -6.37 -16.23 0.50
C MET A 1 -6.00 -14.83 0.07
N ARG A 2 -6.69 -14.28 -0.94
CA ARG A 2 -6.42 -12.90 -1.37
C ARG A 2 -6.97 -11.92 -0.33
N VAL A 3 -6.10 -11.08 0.19
CA VAL A 3 -6.42 -9.98 1.09
C VAL A 3 -6.21 -8.68 0.30
N PRO A 4 -7.21 -7.80 0.23
CA PRO A 4 -7.03 -6.49 -0.38
C PRO A 4 -6.05 -5.66 0.46
N ILE A 5 -5.11 -5.01 -0.21
CA ILE A 5 -4.29 -3.96 0.38
C ILE A 5 -5.09 -2.68 0.18
N GLU A 6 -5.55 -2.09 1.27
CA GLU A 6 -6.24 -0.81 1.27
C GLU A 6 -5.28 0.32 1.63
N MET A 7 -5.53 1.52 1.10
CA MET A 7 -4.77 2.71 1.44
C MET A 7 -4.90 2.98 2.94
N PRO A 8 -3.80 2.87 3.73
CA PRO A 8 -3.88 3.04 5.17
C PRO A 8 -4.11 4.50 5.55
N LYS A 9 -4.77 4.71 6.68
CA LYS A 9 -4.90 6.03 7.29
C LYS A 9 -3.64 6.37 8.08
N LEU A 10 -2.66 7.01 7.44
CA LEU A 10 -1.36 7.32 8.06
C LEU A 10 -1.36 8.65 8.83
N GLY A 11 -2.33 9.54 8.57
CA GLY A 11 -2.51 10.81 9.31
C GLY A 11 -3.88 10.93 9.97
N TYR A 12 -3.96 11.62 11.11
CA TYR A 12 -5.22 11.84 11.85
C TYR A 12 -6.31 12.52 10.98
N ASP A 13 -5.89 13.49 10.16
CA ASP A 13 -6.72 14.24 9.20
C ASP A 13 -6.52 13.79 7.74
N MET A 14 -5.80 12.68 7.51
CA MET A 14 -5.59 12.18 6.16
C MET A 14 -6.90 11.63 5.59
N THR A 15 -7.28 12.12 4.42
CA THR A 15 -8.47 11.68 3.67
C THR A 15 -8.06 10.97 2.38
N SER A 16 -6.95 11.40 1.77
CA SER A 16 -6.35 10.81 0.57
C SER A 16 -4.81 10.85 0.64
N GLY A 17 -4.16 10.06 -0.21
CA GLY A 17 -2.71 10.06 -0.43
C GLY A 17 -2.36 9.56 -1.83
N SER A 18 -1.11 9.77 -2.24
CA SER A 18 -0.58 9.32 -3.53
C SER A 18 0.55 8.32 -3.29
N ILE A 19 0.72 7.33 -4.17
CA ILE A 19 1.80 6.33 -4.04
C ILE A 19 3.01 6.87 -4.79
N VAL A 20 4.11 7.16 -4.09
CA VAL A 20 5.34 7.69 -4.69
C VAL A 20 6.14 6.57 -5.34
N CYS A 21 6.28 5.44 -4.63
CA CYS A 21 7.11 4.34 -5.08
C CYS A 21 6.66 3.02 -4.45
N TRP A 22 6.69 1.93 -5.21
CA TRP A 22 6.53 0.58 -4.67
C TRP A 22 7.90 0.00 -4.34
N LEU A 23 8.11 -0.40 -3.09
CA LEU A 23 9.33 -1.05 -2.60
C LEU A 23 9.33 -2.56 -2.90
N VAL A 24 8.18 -3.09 -3.31
CA VAL A 24 7.97 -4.50 -3.65
C VAL A 24 7.44 -4.63 -5.08
N SER A 25 7.51 -5.85 -5.61
CA SER A 25 7.02 -6.17 -6.96
C SER A 25 6.01 -7.31 -6.92
N VAL A 26 5.19 -7.43 -7.97
CA VAL A 26 4.23 -8.53 -8.09
C VAL A 26 5.00 -9.86 -8.11
N GLY A 27 4.63 -10.78 -7.22
CA GLY A 27 5.31 -12.05 -6.99
C GLY A 27 6.35 -12.02 -5.86
N ASP A 28 6.62 -10.87 -5.25
CA ASP A 28 7.56 -10.75 -4.13
C ASP A 28 6.93 -11.16 -2.80
N GLU A 29 7.75 -11.62 -1.85
CA GLU A 29 7.31 -12.11 -0.55
C GLU A 29 7.34 -10.98 0.49
N ILE A 30 6.17 -10.67 1.03
CA ILE A 30 5.93 -9.57 1.96
C ILE A 30 5.76 -10.14 3.35
N GLU A 31 6.46 -9.57 4.32
CA GLU A 31 6.26 -9.88 5.74
C GLU A 31 5.41 -8.81 6.44
N ARG A 32 4.69 -9.20 7.50
CA ARG A 32 3.97 -8.27 8.36
C ARG A 32 4.95 -7.27 8.99
N GLY A 33 4.69 -5.98 8.81
CA GLY A 33 5.57 -4.89 9.23
C GLY A 33 6.71 -4.60 8.25
N GLN A 34 6.74 -5.25 7.08
CA GLN A 34 7.67 -4.87 6.01
C GLN A 34 7.08 -3.71 5.21
N ALA A 35 7.90 -2.71 4.92
CA ALA A 35 7.55 -1.61 4.02
C ALA A 35 7.34 -2.13 2.60
N ILE A 36 6.17 -1.85 2.02
CA ILE A 36 5.77 -2.31 0.69
C ILE A 36 5.67 -1.16 -0.31
N ALA A 37 5.34 0.04 0.14
CA ALA A 37 5.30 1.22 -0.72
C ALA A 37 5.58 2.48 0.10
N GLU A 38 5.98 3.54 -0.59
CA GLU A 38 6.07 4.89 -0.06
C GLU A 38 4.84 5.67 -0.54
N VAL A 39 4.13 6.27 0.40
CA VAL A 39 2.95 7.09 0.13
C VAL A 39 3.20 8.50 0.62
N GLU A 40 2.98 9.46 -0.27
CA GLU A 40 3.05 10.88 0.04
C GLU A 40 1.66 11.38 0.39
N THR A 41 1.63 12.18 1.44
CA THR A 41 0.45 12.92 1.88
C THR A 41 0.75 14.41 1.81
N ASP A 42 -0.28 15.26 1.91
CA ASP A 42 -0.19 16.74 1.88
C ASP A 42 0.93 17.34 2.77
N LYS A 43 1.37 16.63 3.82
CA LYS A 43 2.36 17.14 4.78
C LYS A 43 3.63 16.31 4.90
N VAL A 44 3.57 15.02 4.63
CA VAL A 44 4.66 14.07 4.92
C VAL A 44 4.59 12.83 4.03
N GLU A 45 5.75 12.30 3.71
CA GLU A 45 5.94 10.98 3.11
C GLU A 45 6.01 9.93 4.23
N ILE A 46 5.27 8.84 4.08
CA ILE A 46 5.21 7.76 5.06
C ILE A 46 5.32 6.43 4.33
N GLU A 47 6.07 5.51 4.95
CA GLU A 47 6.19 4.14 4.45
C GLU A 47 4.95 3.34 4.82
N MET A 48 4.29 2.78 3.81
CA MET A 48 3.21 1.83 3.98
C MET A 48 3.78 0.46 4.31
N GLU A 49 3.49 -0.02 5.50
CA GLU A 49 3.84 -1.35 5.97
C GLU A 49 2.70 -2.34 5.73
N SER A 50 3.04 -3.59 5.38
CA SER A 50 2.03 -4.63 5.26
C SER A 50 1.50 -5.09 6.62
N LEU A 51 0.17 -5.19 6.73
CA LEU A 51 -0.48 -5.74 7.93
C LEU A 51 -0.45 -7.27 7.98
N HIS A 52 -0.16 -7.93 6.86
CA HIS A 52 -0.18 -9.38 6.72
C HIS A 52 1.10 -9.88 6.02
N SER A 53 1.50 -11.12 6.31
CA SER A 53 2.57 -11.80 5.59
C SER A 53 2.00 -12.59 4.41
N GLY A 54 2.58 -12.49 3.22
CA GLY A 54 2.07 -13.13 2.02
C GLY A 54 2.89 -12.82 0.78
N THR A 55 2.35 -13.11 -0.40
CA THR A 55 2.97 -12.78 -1.69
C THR A 55 2.15 -11.72 -2.40
N LEU A 56 2.79 -10.69 -2.97
CA LEU A 56 2.07 -9.66 -3.74
C LEU A 56 1.48 -10.30 -5.01
N LEU A 57 0.14 -10.27 -5.14
CA LEU A 57 -0.55 -10.85 -6.30
C LEU A 57 -0.64 -9.85 -7.45
N GLU A 58 -1.02 -8.62 -7.14
CA GLU A 58 -1.31 -7.59 -8.14
C GLU A 58 -1.28 -6.21 -7.49
N ILE A 59 -0.82 -5.22 -8.25
CA ILE A 59 -0.89 -3.81 -7.92
C ILE A 59 -2.00 -3.19 -8.79
N VAL A 60 -3.03 -2.64 -8.17
CA VAL A 60 -4.17 -2.00 -8.86
C VAL A 60 -3.86 -0.54 -9.18
N TYR A 61 -3.10 0.11 -8.29
CA TYR A 61 -2.65 1.49 -8.43
C TYR A 61 -1.12 1.53 -8.47
N GLU A 62 -0.58 1.86 -9.64
CA GLU A 62 0.86 2.06 -9.81
C GLU A 62 1.35 3.30 -9.04
N ALA A 63 2.67 3.40 -8.87
CA ALA A 63 3.30 4.57 -8.28
C ALA A 63 3.03 5.80 -9.17
N ASP A 64 2.27 6.74 -8.64
CA ASP A 64 1.81 7.94 -9.32
C ASP A 64 1.50 9.02 -8.27
N GLU A 65 2.35 10.07 -8.25
CA GLU A 65 2.25 11.19 -7.30
C GLU A 65 1.04 12.10 -7.62
N ASP A 66 0.66 12.19 -8.89
CA ASP A 66 -0.49 12.96 -9.36
C ASP A 66 -1.83 12.27 -9.05
N ARG A 67 -1.81 10.96 -8.75
CA ARG A 67 -3.02 10.16 -8.47
C ARG A 67 -3.35 10.14 -6.99
N GLN A 68 -4.34 10.94 -6.61
CA GLN A 68 -4.96 10.84 -5.29
C GLN A 68 -5.81 9.57 -5.15
N ILE A 69 -5.56 8.84 -4.07
CA ILE A 69 -6.28 7.64 -3.65
C ILE A 69 -6.88 7.91 -2.27
N ASP A 70 -8.17 7.69 -2.12
CA ASP A 70 -8.86 7.83 -0.84
C ASP A 70 -8.45 6.74 0.15
N VAL A 71 -8.41 7.10 1.43
CA VAL A 71 -8.16 6.15 2.51
C VAL A 71 -9.22 5.05 2.49
N GLY A 72 -8.78 3.79 2.53
CA GLY A 72 -9.64 2.61 2.42
C GLY A 72 -9.89 2.12 0.99
N ASP A 73 -9.42 2.84 -0.05
CA ASP A 73 -9.49 2.33 -1.42
C ASP A 73 -8.47 1.20 -1.66
N ILE A 74 -8.82 0.26 -2.55
CA ILE A 74 -8.02 -0.96 -2.75
C ILE A 74 -6.90 -0.67 -3.74
N ILE A 75 -5.67 -0.61 -3.24
CA ILE A 75 -4.47 -0.31 -4.02
C ILE A 75 -3.78 -1.56 -4.60
N GLY A 76 -4.05 -2.74 -4.03
CA GLY A 76 -3.44 -3.99 -4.45
C GLY A 76 -4.07 -5.22 -3.81
N TYR A 77 -3.55 -6.39 -4.16
CA TYR A 77 -3.93 -7.67 -3.56
C TYR A 77 -2.70 -8.43 -3.07
N LEU A 78 -2.81 -8.95 -1.85
CA LEU A 78 -1.82 -9.82 -1.22
C LEU A 78 -2.39 -11.24 -1.10
N ASP A 79 -1.65 -12.27 -1.49
CA ASP A 79 -2.00 -13.66 -1.14
C ASP A 79 -1.36 -14.00 0.20
N THR A 80 -2.16 -14.03 1.25
CA THR A 80 -1.74 -14.52 2.57
C THR A 80 -2.10 -16.00 2.69
N ARG A 81 -1.28 -16.78 3.38
CA ARG A 81 -1.57 -18.20 3.65
C ARG A 81 -2.10 -18.46 5.07
N GLU A 82 -2.58 -17.43 5.76
CA GLU A 82 -3.23 -17.58 7.08
C GLU A 82 -4.63 -18.19 7.00
#